data_AF-A0A956EUX4-F1
#
_entry.id   AF-A0A956EUX4-F1
#
_cell.length_a   1.000
_cell.length_b   1.000
_cell.length_c   1.000
_cell.angle_alpha   90.00
_cell.angle_beta   90.00
_cell.angle_gamma   90.00
#
_symmetry.space_group_name_H-M   'P 1'
#
loop_
_entity.id
_entity.type
_entity.pdbx_description
1 polymer ?
#
loop_
_entity_poly.entity_id
_entity_poly.type
_entity_poly.pdbx_seq_one_letter_code
_entity_poly.pdbx_strand_id
1 'polypeptide(L)'
;LPLRVENAGRQTRLHPRCGTSLIITLALLSLPWFWGLASGLVWFGLSPLWANLALLGLKLASAPALLALSIEVQRLIARDVGRLRVLRTPGFAFQRLTTREPAADQLEVALHALRRALAQ
;
A
#
# COMPACT_ATOMS: atom_id res chain seq x y z
N LEU A 1 -21.05 -9.29 -12.97
CA LEU A 1 -22.34 -9.37 -12.24
C LEU A 1 -23.14 -8.10 -12.53
N PRO A 2 -24.47 -8.16 -12.59
CA PRO A 2 -25.30 -6.95 -12.70
C PRO A 2 -25.03 -6.00 -11.53
N LEU A 3 -24.97 -4.69 -11.80
CA LEU A 3 -24.77 -3.64 -10.81
C LEU A 3 -26.02 -3.48 -9.93
N ARG A 4 -26.18 -4.35 -8.94
CA ARG A 4 -27.27 -4.34 -7.94
C ARG A 4 -26.69 -4.40 -6.53
N VAL A 5 -27.43 -3.89 -5.55
CA VAL A 5 -26.99 -3.82 -4.15
C VAL A 5 -26.69 -5.21 -3.60
N GLU A 6 -27.51 -6.23 -3.90
CA GLU A 6 -27.27 -7.58 -3.39
C GLU A 6 -25.99 -8.21 -3.96
N ASN A 7 -25.66 -7.90 -5.21
CA ASN A 7 -24.44 -8.39 -5.85
C ASN A 7 -23.19 -7.66 -5.35
N ALA A 8 -23.30 -6.36 -5.09
CA ALA A 8 -22.22 -5.53 -4.57
C ALA A 8 -21.87 -5.91 -3.12
N GLY A 9 -22.88 -6.14 -2.27
CA GLY A 9 -22.68 -6.53 -0.87
C GLY A 9 -22.00 -7.89 -0.69
N ARG A 10 -22.04 -8.76 -1.70
CA ARG A 10 -21.32 -10.06 -1.69
C ARG A 10 -19.83 -9.93 -2.03
N GLN A 11 -19.37 -8.79 -2.53
CA GLN A 11 -17.96 -8.60 -2.89
C GLN A 11 -17.13 -8.27 -1.64
N THR A 12 -15.90 -8.78 -1.60
CA THR A 12 -14.98 -8.44 -0.52
C THR A 12 -14.49 -7.00 -0.62
N ARG A 13 -14.44 -6.31 0.52
CA ARG A 13 -13.77 -5.01 0.67
C ARG A 13 -12.24 -5.11 0.63
N LEU A 14 -11.68 -6.32 0.67
CA LEU A 14 -10.23 -6.55 0.71
C LEU A 14 -9.65 -6.66 -0.70
N HIS A 15 -8.85 -5.66 -1.09
CA HIS A 15 -8.28 -5.62 -2.44
C HIS A 15 -6.74 -5.71 -2.40
N PRO A 16 -6.11 -6.66 -3.13
CA PRO A 16 -4.66 -6.89 -3.09
C PRO A 16 -3.83 -5.72 -3.63
N ARG A 17 -4.45 -4.77 -4.36
CA ARG A 17 -3.79 -3.58 -4.93
C ARG A 17 -4.36 -2.27 -4.37
N CYS A 18 -4.89 -2.28 -3.15
CA CYS A 18 -5.40 -1.07 -2.51
C CYS A 18 -4.26 -0.11 -2.15
N GLY A 19 -4.49 1.20 -2.23
CA GLY A 19 -3.52 2.23 -1.82
C GLY A 19 -3.09 2.12 -0.35
N THR A 20 -3.98 1.64 0.53
CA THR A 20 -3.62 1.36 1.93
C THR A 20 -2.62 0.22 2.06
N SER A 21 -2.77 -0.84 1.28
CA SER A 21 -1.74 -1.88 1.18
C SER A 21 -0.43 -1.30 0.66
N LEU A 22 -0.47 -0.31 -0.25
CA LEU A 22 0.74 0.26 -0.87
C LEU A 22 1.57 0.97 0.18
N ILE A 23 0.92 1.76 1.03
CA ILE A 23 1.58 2.44 2.15
C ILE A 23 2.20 1.43 3.11
N ILE A 24 1.50 0.34 3.43
CA ILE A 24 2.04 -0.73 4.30
C ILE A 24 3.24 -1.42 3.66
N THR A 25 3.16 -1.79 2.38
CA THR A 25 4.30 -2.37 1.64
C THR A 25 5.48 -1.41 1.63
N LEU A 26 5.25 -0.13 1.35
CA LEU A 26 6.27 0.90 1.34
C LEU A 26 6.94 1.05 2.71
N ALA A 27 6.16 1.09 3.79
CA ALA A 27 6.69 1.17 5.15
C ALA A 27 7.59 -0.04 5.47
N LEU A 28 7.11 -1.26 5.18
CA LEU A 28 7.86 -2.50 5.41
C LEU A 28 9.17 -2.58 4.60
N LEU A 29 9.19 -2.04 3.38
CA LEU A 29 10.41 -1.97 2.56
C LEU A 29 11.35 -0.84 3.00
N SER A 30 10.80 0.29 3.43
CA SER A 30 11.57 1.48 3.82
C SER A 30 12.36 1.29 5.11
N LEU A 31 11.84 0.51 6.07
CA LEU A 31 12.51 0.26 7.36
C LEU A 31 13.89 -0.38 7.18
N PRO A 32 14.03 -1.59 6.58
CA PRO A 32 15.34 -2.19 6.38
C PRO A 32 16.22 -1.38 5.42
N TRP A 33 15.62 -0.71 4.42
CA TRP A 33 16.35 0.17 3.50
C TRP A 33 17.07 1.30 4.23
N PHE A 34 16.33 2.08 5.03
CA PHE A 34 16.92 3.21 5.76
C PHE A 34 17.75 2.77 6.97
N TRP A 35 17.41 1.65 7.60
CA TRP A 35 18.23 1.10 8.68
C TRP A 35 19.61 0.69 8.18
N GLY A 36 19.69 0.03 7.02
CA GLY A 36 20.96 -0.29 6.36
C GLY A 36 21.75 0.97 5.98
N LEU A 37 21.10 1.97 5.37
CA LEU A 37 21.76 3.23 5.00
C LEU A 37 22.28 4.02 6.21
N ALA A 38 21.50 4.07 7.30
CA ALA A 38 21.92 4.73 8.53
C ALA A 38 23.13 4.04 9.17
N SER A 39 23.17 2.70 9.19
CA SER A 39 24.33 1.97 9.68
C SER A 39 25.60 2.26 8.88
N GLY A 40 25.49 2.44 7.56
CA GLY A 40 26.61 2.84 6.70
C GLY A 40 27.11 4.26 6.98
N LEU A 41 26.22 5.22 7.23
CA LEU A 41 26.61 6.62 7.50
C LEU A 41 27.29 6.82 8.85
N VAL A 42 26.91 6.06 9.88
CA VAL A 42 27.53 6.15 11.23
C VAL A 42 29.02 5.82 11.18
N TRP A 43 29.47 5.00 10.21
CA TRP A 43 30.89 4.68 10.02
C TRP A 43 31.74 5.84 9.50
N PHE A 44 31.15 6.90 8.94
CA PHE A 44 31.90 7.99 8.30
C PHE A 44 32.34 9.12 9.26
N GLY A 45 32.06 9.01 10.57
CA GLY A 45 32.55 9.98 11.57
C GLY A 45 32.03 11.42 11.39
N LEU A 46 30.91 11.58 10.68
CA LEU A 46 30.30 12.88 10.40
C LEU A 46 29.74 13.52 11.69
N SER A 47 29.79 14.86 11.77
CA SER A 47 29.09 15.57 12.86
C SER A 47 27.57 15.30 12.81
N PRO A 48 26.86 15.36 13.94
CA PRO A 48 25.43 15.03 14.00
C PRO A 48 24.56 15.84 13.02
N LEU A 49 24.88 17.11 12.78
CA LEU A 49 24.13 17.98 11.86
C LEU A 49 24.26 17.49 10.41
N TRP A 50 25.49 17.26 9.95
CA TRP A 50 25.79 16.81 8.59
C TRP A 50 25.25 15.40 8.32
N ALA A 51 25.30 14.50 9.31
CA ALA A 51 24.71 13.17 9.20
C ALA A 51 23.17 13.23 8.98
N ASN A 52 22.47 14.11 9.72
CA ASN A 52 21.02 14.28 9.56
C ASN A 52 20.65 14.87 8.19
N LEU A 53 21.39 15.88 7.71
CA LEU A 53 21.17 16.46 6.38
C LEU A 53 21.41 15.44 5.26
N ALA A 54 22.47 14.63 5.38
CA ALA A 54 22.75 13.56 4.42
C ALA A 54 21.64 12.50 4.41
N LEU A 55 21.15 12.07 5.59
CA LEU A 55 20.04 11.13 5.70
C LEU A 55 18.74 11.70 5.12
N LEU A 56 18.46 12.99 5.32
CA LEU A 56 17.30 13.66 4.73
C LEU A 56 17.39 13.68 3.20
N GLY A 57 18.53 14.09 2.65
CA GLY A 57 18.77 14.08 1.20
C GLY A 57 18.59 12.68 0.62
N LEU A 58 19.11 11.66 1.31
CA LEU A 58 19.00 10.27 0.89
C LEU A 58 17.56 9.74 0.95
N LYS A 59 16.76 10.15 1.96
CA LYS A 59 15.32 9.82 2.04
C LYS A 59 14.54 10.42 0.88
N LEU A 60 14.79 11.67 0.55
CA LEU A 60 14.12 12.35 -0.57
C LEU A 60 14.52 11.72 -1.91
N ALA A 61 15.81 11.42 -2.10
CA ALA A 61 16.32 10.78 -3.30
C ALA A 61 15.82 9.33 -3.48
N SER A 62 15.67 8.58 -2.38
CA SER A 62 15.21 7.18 -2.45
C SER A 62 13.69 7.04 -2.51
N ALA A 63 12.91 8.09 -2.21
CA ALA A 63 11.45 8.02 -2.18
C ALA A 63 10.82 7.54 -3.51
N PRO A 64 11.22 8.06 -4.69
CA PRO A 64 10.68 7.57 -5.97
C PRO A 64 11.02 6.10 -6.23
N ALA A 65 12.24 5.68 -5.91
CA ALA A 65 12.71 4.30 -6.11
C ALA A 65 11.96 3.32 -5.19
N LEU A 66 11.80 3.67 -3.91
CA LEU A 66 11.04 2.86 -2.96
C LEU A 66 9.56 2.76 -3.35
N LEU A 67 8.96 3.85 -3.85
CA LEU A 67 7.59 3.83 -4.35
C LEU A 67 7.45 2.89 -5.55
N ALA A 68 8.34 3.01 -6.54
CA ALA A 68 8.35 2.13 -7.72
C ALA A 68 8.51 0.65 -7.32
N LEU A 69 9.45 0.35 -6.43
CA LEU A 69 9.67 -0.99 -5.90
C LEU A 69 8.43 -1.51 -5.17
N SER A 70 7.79 -0.67 -4.35
CA SER A 70 6.57 -1.05 -3.62
C SER A 70 5.44 -1.43 -4.57
N ILE A 71 5.26 -0.68 -5.66
CA ILE A 71 4.25 -1.00 -6.68
C ILE A 71 4.57 -2.34 -7.35
N GLU A 72 5.83 -2.62 -7.70
CA GLU A 72 6.21 -3.90 -8.29
C GLU A 72 5.99 -5.08 -7.34
N VAL A 73 6.41 -4.93 -6.08
CA VAL A 73 6.18 -5.93 -5.04
C VAL A 73 4.68 -6.21 -4.90
N GLN A 74 3.84 -5.19 -4.91
CA GLN A 74 2.38 -5.39 -4.91
C GLN A 74 1.86 -6.08 -6.16
N ARG A 75 2.36 -5.73 -7.35
CA ARG A 75 1.97 -6.38 -8.60
C ARG A 75 2.32 -7.87 -8.57
N LEU A 76 3.51 -8.21 -8.07
CA LEU A 76 3.98 -9.59 -7.91
C LEU A 76 3.13 -10.35 -6.89
N ILE A 77 2.97 -9.78 -5.70
CA ILE A 77 2.15 -10.36 -4.63
C ILE A 77 0.72 -10.60 -5.13
N ALA A 78 0.13 -9.66 -5.89
CA ALA A 78 -1.23 -9.76 -6.42
C ALA A 78 -1.39 -10.81 -7.54
N ARG A 79 -0.32 -11.11 -8.28
CA ARG A 79 -0.30 -12.15 -9.33
C ARG A 79 -0.08 -13.55 -8.77
N ASP A 80 0.67 -13.68 -7.67
CA ASP A 80 0.99 -14.98 -7.11
C ASP A 80 -0.20 -15.64 -6.38
N VAL A 81 -0.44 -16.91 -6.67
CA VAL A 81 -1.49 -17.74 -6.05
C VAL A 81 -0.90 -18.68 -4.98
N GLY A 82 0.43 -18.73 -4.86
CA GLY A 82 1.18 -19.63 -3.98
C GLY A 82 1.85 -18.96 -2.77
N ARG A 83 3.19 -19.13 -2.66
CA ARG A 83 3.98 -18.85 -1.44
C ARG A 83 3.98 -17.38 -1.01
N LEU A 84 3.84 -16.43 -1.93
CA LEU A 84 3.83 -14.99 -1.64
C LEU A 84 2.47 -14.50 -1.13
N ARG A 85 1.45 -15.38 -1.04
CA ARG A 85 0.15 -15.02 -0.47
C ARG A 85 0.25 -14.56 0.98
N VAL A 86 1.22 -15.07 1.75
CA VAL A 86 1.48 -14.63 3.13
C VAL A 86 1.85 -13.15 3.17
N LEU A 87 2.57 -12.63 2.17
CA LEU A 87 2.94 -11.21 2.11
C LEU A 87 1.73 -10.27 1.88
N ARG A 88 0.56 -10.79 1.50
CA ARG A 88 -0.70 -10.01 1.43
C ARG A 88 -1.29 -9.72 2.81
N THR A 89 -0.99 -10.56 3.80
CA THR A 89 -1.60 -10.51 5.13
C THR A 89 -1.44 -9.17 5.83
N PRO A 90 -0.27 -8.49 5.87
CA PRO A 90 -0.16 -7.20 6.56
C PRO A 90 -1.05 -6.13 5.91
N GLY A 91 -1.12 -6.08 4.58
CA GLY A 91 -1.99 -5.14 3.86
C GLY A 91 -3.47 -5.40 4.13
N PHE A 92 -3.89 -6.67 4.14
CA PHE A 92 -5.28 -7.03 4.46
C PHE A 92 -5.64 -6.82 5.92
N ALA A 93 -4.71 -7.06 6.86
CA ALA A 93 -4.91 -6.73 8.26
C ALA A 93 -5.17 -5.23 8.44
N PHE A 94 -4.39 -4.39 7.76
CA PHE A 94 -4.58 -2.95 7.81
C PHE A 94 -5.88 -2.49 7.14
N GLN A 95 -6.28 -3.10 6.03
CA GLN A 95 -7.59 -2.85 5.43
C GLN A 95 -8.74 -3.26 6.37
N ARG A 96 -8.62 -4.38 7.08
CA ARG A 96 -9.61 -4.79 8.08
C ARG A 96 -9.73 -3.80 9.23
N LEU A 97 -8.61 -3.19 9.63
CA LEU A 97 -8.58 -2.16 10.66
C LEU A 97 -9.23 -0.84 10.20
N THR A 98 -9.03 -0.46 8.94
CA THR A 98 -9.44 0.87 8.42
C THR A 98 -10.78 0.89 7.70
N THR A 99 -11.35 -0.27 7.35
CA THR A 99 -12.63 -0.36 6.64
C THR A 99 -13.69 -1.07 7.47
N ARG A 100 -14.96 -0.75 7.23
CA ARG A 100 -16.15 -1.44 7.80
C ARG A 100 -16.99 -2.01 6.66
N GLU A 101 -17.94 -2.89 6.98
CA GLU A 101 -18.92 -3.31 5.97
C GLU A 101 -19.85 -2.13 5.63
N PRO A 102 -20.06 -1.84 4.35
CA PRO A 102 -20.90 -0.73 3.93
C PRO A 102 -22.38 -1.04 4.15
N ALA A 103 -23.16 -0.02 4.50
CA ALA A 103 -24.60 -0.11 4.58
C ALA A 103 -25.25 -0.09 3.18
N ALA A 104 -26.52 -0.49 3.08
CA ALA A 104 -27.21 -0.63 1.79
C ALA A 104 -27.33 0.70 1.03
N ASP A 105 -27.60 1.80 1.74
CA ASP A 105 -27.64 3.16 1.20
C ASP A 105 -26.28 3.60 0.62
N GLN A 106 -25.18 3.27 1.30
CA GLN A 106 -23.83 3.56 0.82
C GLN A 106 -23.51 2.78 -0.47
N LEU A 107 -23.98 1.53 -0.56
CA LEU A 107 -23.85 0.72 -1.76
C LEU A 107 -24.66 1.29 -2.93
N GLU A 108 -25.87 1.83 -2.70
CA GLU A 108 -26.67 2.47 -3.74
C GLU A 108 -25.98 3.70 -4.33
N VAL A 109 -25.47 4.59 -3.46
CA VAL A 109 -24.73 5.78 -3.89
C VAL A 109 -23.47 5.39 -4.66
N ALA A 110 -22.72 4.40 -4.16
CA ALA A 110 -21.52 3.90 -4.82
C ALA A 110 -21.83 3.29 -6.19
N LEU A 111 -22.92 2.51 -6.31
CA LEU A 111 -23.37 1.94 -7.58
C LEU A 111 -23.84 3.01 -8.55
N HIS A 112 -24.54 4.05 -8.09
CA HIS A 112 -24.93 5.17 -8.94
C HIS A 112 -23.70 5.90 -9.50
N ALA A 113 -22.70 6.19 -8.66
CA ALA A 113 -21.44 6.78 -9.11
C ALA A 113 -20.70 5.87 -10.10
N LEU A 114 -20.65 4.56 -9.85
CA LEU A 114 -20.00 3.59 -10.72
C LEU A 114 -20.68 3.48 -12.09
N ARG A 115 -22.02 3.45 -12.14
CA ARG A 115 -22.79 3.45 -13.40
C ARG A 115 -22.45 4.68 -14.25
N ARG A 116 -22.49 5.87 -13.64
CA ARG A 116 -22.11 7.12 -14.31
C ARG A 116 -20.68 7.10 -14.83
N ALA A 117 -19.72 6.58 -14.06
CA ALA A 117 -18.32 6.47 -14.47
C ALA A 117 -18.11 5.48 -15.63
N LEU A 118 -18.93 4.43 -15.71
CA LEU A 118 -18.92 3.45 -16.80
C LEU A 118 -19.77 3.87 -18.01
N ALA A 119 -20.38 5.07 -17.97
CA ALA A 119 -21.38 5.52 -18.95
C ALA A 119 -22.53 4.51 -19.13
N GLN A 120 -22.96 3.89 -18.03
CA GLN A 120 -24.11 2.98 -17.92
C GLN A 120 -25.26 3.60 -17.14
#